data_AF-A0A497NVS4-F1
#
_entry.id   AF-A0A497NVS4-F1
#
_cell.length_a   1.000
_cell.length_b   1.000
_cell.length_c   1.000
_cell.angle_alpha   90.00
_cell.angle_beta   90.00
_cell.angle_gamma   90.00
#
_symmetry.space_group_name_H-M   'P 1'
#
loop_
_entity.id
_entity.type
_entity.pdbx_description
1 polymer ?
#
loop_
_entity_poly.entity_id
_entity_poly.type
_entity_poly.pdbx_seq_one_letter_code
_entity_poly.pdbx_strand_id
1 'polypeptide(L)'
;TSEGPKILENNSRPGDPEIQNILPVLKDDFVDVCFKILEGNLTRVELEKSATVVTYKVPPNYGGYINTFPHLVRKDELGKPVDLKEAYALAEKYVDRIRVYPASMELRDSETYALKSRTVCVVGVGESIEEARQISLEGVKAIRGGALWHRTDIASKEHITKSVRHMEELRRRQK
;
A
#
# COMPACT_ATOMS: atom_id res chain seq x y z
N THR A 1 -7.14 -21.82 -9.53
CA THR A 1 -6.58 -23.18 -9.58
C THR A 1 -6.60 -23.67 -11.02
N SER A 2 -6.19 -24.92 -11.28
CA SER A 2 -6.44 -25.62 -12.55
C SER A 2 -7.92 -25.99 -12.77
N GLU A 3 -8.86 -25.44 -12.01
CA GLU A 3 -10.31 -25.64 -12.18
C GLU A 3 -11.04 -24.29 -12.25
N GLY A 4 -10.30 -23.18 -12.30
CA GLY A 4 -10.85 -21.83 -12.26
C GLY A 4 -10.65 -21.09 -10.92
N PRO A 5 -11.27 -19.93 -10.76
CA PRO A 5 -11.21 -19.15 -9.52
C PRO A 5 -11.94 -19.88 -8.39
N LYS A 6 -11.38 -19.82 -7.18
CA LYS A 6 -12.02 -20.32 -5.95
C LYS A 6 -12.06 -19.20 -4.93
N ILE A 7 -13.18 -19.10 -4.19
CA ILE A 7 -13.33 -18.12 -3.10
C ILE A 7 -12.54 -18.64 -1.90
N LEU A 8 -11.64 -17.83 -1.37
CA LEU A 8 -10.89 -18.14 -0.15
C LEU A 8 -11.62 -17.59 1.08
N GLU A 9 -12.05 -16.34 1.00
CA GLU A 9 -12.75 -15.63 2.07
C GLU A 9 -13.65 -14.53 1.49
N ASN A 10 -14.59 -14.05 2.29
CA ASN A 10 -15.44 -12.91 1.98
C ASN A 10 -15.41 -11.93 3.15
N ASN A 11 -15.14 -10.66 2.86
CA ASN A 11 -15.09 -9.58 3.84
C ASN A 11 -16.19 -8.55 3.54
N SER A 12 -16.84 -8.03 4.58
CA SER A 12 -17.92 -7.03 4.46
C SER A 12 -17.43 -5.57 4.54
N ARG A 13 -16.13 -5.34 4.38
CA ARG A 13 -15.51 -4.01 4.45
C ARG A 13 -14.34 -3.89 3.47
N PRO A 14 -13.93 -2.66 3.11
CA PRO A 14 -12.68 -2.45 2.39
C PRO A 14 -11.48 -3.03 3.17
N GLY A 15 -10.62 -3.75 2.44
CA GLY A 15 -9.36 -4.25 2.95
C GLY A 15 -8.34 -3.13 3.12
N ASP A 16 -7.49 -3.24 4.13
CA ASP A 16 -6.28 -2.43 4.28
C ASP A 16 -5.12 -3.41 4.15
N PRO A 17 -4.25 -3.30 3.13
CA PRO A 17 -3.96 -2.10 2.35
C PRO A 17 -4.68 -1.98 0.99
N GLU A 18 -5.66 -2.82 0.68
CA GLU A 18 -6.25 -2.91 -0.66
C GLU A 18 -6.98 -1.63 -1.08
N ILE A 19 -7.72 -0.99 -0.18
CA ILE A 19 -8.53 0.19 -0.48
C ILE A 19 -7.68 1.41 -0.88
N GLN A 20 -6.45 1.51 -0.37
CA GLN A 20 -5.50 2.57 -0.72
C GLN A 20 -5.07 2.52 -2.19
N ASN A 21 -5.23 1.39 -2.88
CA ASN A 21 -4.98 1.30 -4.32
C ASN A 21 -6.20 1.70 -5.16
N ILE A 22 -7.40 1.66 -4.59
CA ILE A 22 -8.65 1.86 -5.34
C ILE A 22 -9.08 3.33 -5.30
N LEU A 23 -9.12 3.92 -4.10
CA LEU A 23 -9.65 5.28 -3.93
C LEU A 23 -8.88 6.37 -4.70
N PRO A 24 -7.54 6.34 -4.81
CA PRO A 24 -6.81 7.39 -5.54
C PRO A 24 -7.11 7.46 -7.04
N VAL A 25 -7.67 6.39 -7.61
CA VAL A 25 -8.02 6.29 -9.03
C VAL A 25 -9.54 6.23 -9.23
N LEU A 26 -10.33 6.53 -8.19
CA LEU A 26 -11.77 6.65 -8.29
C LEU A 26 -12.11 7.97 -8.98
N LYS A 27 -12.84 7.92 -10.11
CA LYS A 27 -13.29 9.12 -10.81
C LYS A 27 -14.57 9.70 -10.23
N ASP A 28 -15.45 8.81 -9.75
CA ASP A 28 -16.70 9.21 -9.16
C ASP A 28 -16.48 9.81 -7.77
N ASP A 29 -17.38 10.68 -7.33
CA ASP A 29 -17.38 11.13 -5.94
C ASP A 29 -17.70 9.94 -5.02
N PHE A 30 -16.77 9.61 -4.12
CA PHE A 30 -16.94 8.50 -3.18
C PHE A 30 -18.20 8.64 -2.30
N VAL A 31 -18.57 9.87 -1.94
CA VAL A 31 -19.78 10.14 -1.15
C VAL A 31 -21.03 9.80 -1.96
N ASP A 32 -21.07 10.17 -3.24
CA ASP A 32 -22.16 9.81 -4.15
C ASP A 32 -22.23 8.29 -4.38
N VAL A 33 -21.09 7.62 -4.52
CA VAL A 33 -21.03 6.15 -4.57
C VAL A 33 -21.64 5.54 -3.31
N CYS A 34 -21.33 6.07 -2.12
CA CYS A 34 -21.94 5.61 -0.87
C CYS A 34 -23.46 5.82 -0.82
N PHE A 35 -23.96 7.00 -1.23
CA PHE A 35 -25.40 7.25 -1.30
C PHE A 35 -26.10 6.30 -2.27
N LYS A 36 -25.51 6.06 -3.44
CA LYS A 36 -26.06 5.11 -4.42
C LYS A 36 -26.13 3.67 -3.90
N ILE A 37 -25.17 3.27 -3.05
CA ILE A 37 -25.23 1.98 -2.34
C ILE A 37 -26.39 1.96 -1.35
N LEU A 38 -26.55 3.01 -0.54
CA LEU A 38 -27.61 3.10 0.45
C LEU A 38 -29.01 3.09 -0.19
N GLU A 39 -29.16 3.74 -1.34
CA GLU A 39 -30.40 3.80 -2.11
C GLU A 39 -30.67 2.55 -2.96
N GLY A 40 -29.68 1.64 -3.07
CA GLY A 40 -29.80 0.43 -3.88
C GLY A 40 -29.83 0.69 -5.39
N ASN A 41 -29.29 1.83 -5.85
CA ASN A 41 -29.28 2.23 -7.27
C ASN A 41 -27.86 2.32 -7.88
N LEU A 42 -26.83 1.87 -7.15
CA LEU A 42 -25.47 1.78 -7.68
C LEU A 42 -25.40 0.77 -8.84
N THR A 43 -25.10 1.24 -10.05
CA THR A 43 -24.99 0.41 -11.26
C THR A 43 -23.54 0.19 -11.70
N ARG A 44 -22.73 1.25 -11.69
CA ARG A 44 -21.33 1.24 -12.11
C ARG A 44 -20.53 2.24 -11.28
N VAL A 45 -19.24 1.96 -11.15
CA VAL A 45 -18.23 2.87 -10.60
C VAL A 45 -17.15 3.08 -11.66
N GLU A 46 -16.77 4.31 -11.91
CA GLU A 46 -15.71 4.68 -12.85
C GLU A 46 -14.35 4.80 -12.16
N LEU A 47 -13.35 4.12 -12.73
CA LEU A 47 -11.96 4.23 -12.31
C LEU A 47 -11.09 4.83 -13.42
N GLU A 48 -10.03 5.51 -13.04
CA GLU A 48 -8.94 5.86 -13.93
C GLU A 48 -8.22 4.61 -14.42
N LYS A 49 -7.83 4.65 -15.70
CA LYS A 49 -7.03 3.58 -16.30
C LYS A 49 -5.56 3.78 -15.93
N SER A 50 -5.27 3.58 -14.66
CA SER A 50 -3.97 3.80 -14.03
C SER A 50 -3.57 2.59 -13.20
N ALA A 51 -2.28 2.36 -13.04
CA ALA A 51 -1.73 1.42 -12.09
C ALA A 51 -1.47 2.13 -10.75
N THR A 52 -1.69 1.42 -9.65
CA THR A 52 -1.41 1.90 -8.30
C THR A 52 -0.58 0.88 -7.54
N VAL A 53 0.33 1.35 -6.69
CA VAL A 53 1.10 0.50 -5.77
C VAL A 53 1.16 1.18 -4.42
N VAL A 54 0.71 0.48 -3.39
CA VAL A 54 0.85 0.88 -1.98
C VAL A 54 2.04 0.18 -1.34
N THR A 55 2.81 0.89 -0.50
CA THR A 55 3.84 0.28 0.34
C THR A 55 3.75 0.85 1.75
N TYR A 56 3.61 -0.05 2.73
CA TYR A 56 3.59 0.29 4.14
C TYR A 56 5.00 0.31 4.74
N LYS A 57 5.25 1.30 5.58
CA LYS A 57 6.32 1.31 6.58
C LYS A 57 5.72 0.94 7.94
N VAL A 58 6.37 0.01 8.63
CA VAL A 58 5.88 -0.60 9.87
C VAL A 58 6.99 -0.65 10.92
N PRO A 59 6.64 -0.73 12.21
CA PRO A 59 7.58 -0.94 13.29
C PRO A 59 8.21 -2.35 13.21
N PRO A 60 9.43 -2.55 13.72
CA PRO A 60 10.10 -3.84 13.64
C PRO A 60 9.44 -4.93 14.51
N ASN A 61 8.66 -4.59 15.52
CA ASN A 61 7.85 -5.58 16.26
C ASN A 61 6.62 -6.06 15.48
N TYR A 62 6.16 -5.32 14.47
CA TYR A 62 5.03 -5.73 13.65
C TYR A 62 5.40 -6.92 12.75
N GLY A 63 4.59 -7.98 12.80
CA GLY A 63 4.85 -9.21 12.05
C GLY A 63 6.10 -9.99 12.48
N GLY A 64 6.67 -9.68 13.64
CA GLY A 64 7.83 -10.40 14.18
C GLY A 64 9.17 -10.09 13.51
N TYR A 65 9.27 -9.03 12.70
CA TYR A 65 10.49 -8.70 11.94
C TYR A 65 11.74 -8.56 12.82
N ILE A 66 11.62 -7.98 14.01
CA ILE A 66 12.71 -7.82 14.98
C ILE A 66 13.26 -9.17 15.46
N ASN A 67 12.44 -10.21 15.50
CA ASN A 67 12.85 -11.55 15.91
C ASN A 67 13.50 -12.31 14.74
N THR A 68 12.98 -12.15 13.53
CA THR A 68 13.49 -12.83 12.33
C THR A 68 14.76 -12.17 11.78
N PHE A 69 14.85 -10.84 11.80
CA PHE A 69 15.95 -10.07 11.22
C PHE A 69 16.48 -9.01 12.21
N PRO A 70 16.93 -9.41 13.41
CA PRO A 70 17.37 -8.47 14.46
C PRO A 70 18.53 -7.58 14.02
N HIS A 71 19.36 -8.06 13.09
CA HIS A 71 20.52 -7.35 12.55
C HIS A 71 20.17 -6.27 11.51
N LEU A 72 18.95 -6.28 10.96
CA LEU A 72 18.47 -5.27 10.02
C LEU A 72 17.68 -4.13 10.71
N VAL A 73 17.42 -4.26 12.01
CA VAL A 73 16.70 -3.26 12.78
C VAL A 73 17.65 -2.13 13.19
N ARG A 74 17.30 -0.89 12.83
CA ARG A 74 17.96 0.34 13.32
C ARG A 74 17.58 0.58 14.78
N LYS A 75 18.26 -0.10 15.70
CA LYS A 75 17.94 -0.06 17.15
C LYS A 75 18.09 1.34 17.75
N ASP A 76 18.99 2.14 17.20
CA ASP A 76 19.22 3.54 17.56
C ASP A 76 18.03 4.45 17.23
N GLU A 77 17.13 4.02 16.35
CA GLU A 77 15.93 4.77 15.94
C GLU A 77 14.65 4.32 16.66
N LEU A 78 14.74 3.32 17.55
CA LEU A 78 13.58 2.80 18.27
C LEU A 78 13.00 3.86 19.21
N GLY A 79 11.69 4.08 19.13
CA GLY A 79 11.00 5.07 19.95
C GLY A 79 11.24 6.53 19.55
N LYS A 80 12.05 6.79 18.52
CA LYS A 80 12.22 8.15 17.97
C LYS A 80 10.98 8.60 17.18
N PRO A 81 10.77 9.91 17.02
CA PRO A 81 9.78 10.46 16.12
C PRO A 81 9.90 9.90 14.70
N VAL A 82 8.79 9.87 13.99
CA VAL A 82 8.70 9.58 12.56
C VAL A 82 8.53 10.91 11.83
N ASP A 83 9.42 11.19 10.88
CA ASP A 83 9.36 12.40 10.05
C ASP A 83 8.78 12.06 8.66
N LEU A 84 7.72 12.78 8.29
CA LEU A 84 7.02 12.65 7.02
C LEU A 84 7.30 13.82 6.06
N LYS A 85 8.06 14.85 6.46
CA LYS A 85 8.26 16.09 5.69
C LYS A 85 8.78 15.83 4.28
N GLU A 86 9.85 15.04 4.15
CA GLU A 86 10.41 14.69 2.83
C GLU A 86 9.40 13.92 1.97
N ALA A 87 8.60 13.03 2.57
CA ALA A 87 7.59 12.27 1.86
C ALA A 87 6.43 13.16 1.37
N TYR A 88 6.02 14.15 2.16
CA TYR A 88 5.01 15.13 1.75
C TYR A 88 5.55 16.11 0.69
N ALA A 89 6.82 16.49 0.76
CA ALA A 89 7.45 17.34 -0.27
C ALA A 89 7.45 16.68 -1.66
N LEU A 90 7.47 15.35 -1.74
CA LEU A 90 7.35 14.62 -3.00
C LEU A 90 5.98 14.80 -3.69
N ALA A 91 4.96 15.30 -2.99
CA ALA A 91 3.70 15.69 -3.60
C ALA A 91 3.89 16.86 -4.59
N GLU A 92 4.90 17.72 -4.43
CA GLU A 92 5.20 18.76 -5.42
C GLU A 92 5.79 18.16 -6.70
N LYS A 93 6.62 17.11 -6.56
CA LYS A 93 7.27 16.42 -7.68
C LYS A 93 6.29 15.55 -8.48
N TYR A 94 5.43 14.81 -7.78
CA TYR A 94 4.55 13.81 -8.39
C TYR A 94 3.08 14.27 -8.47
N VAL A 95 2.74 15.43 -7.91
CA VAL A 95 1.38 15.99 -7.87
C VAL A 95 0.43 14.93 -7.28
N ASP A 96 -0.72 14.69 -7.90
CA ASP A 96 -1.74 13.73 -7.46
C ASP A 96 -1.33 12.26 -7.62
N ARG A 97 -0.12 12.01 -8.12
CA ARG A 97 0.39 10.65 -8.37
C ARG A 97 1.09 10.02 -7.18
N ILE A 98 1.18 10.74 -6.06
CA ILE A 98 1.65 10.21 -4.77
C ILE A 98 0.67 10.57 -3.67
N ARG A 99 0.36 9.61 -2.79
CA ARG A 99 -0.43 9.85 -1.58
C ARG A 99 0.29 9.26 -0.38
N VAL A 100 0.32 9.99 0.74
CA VAL A 100 0.90 9.53 2.01
C VAL A 100 -0.23 9.43 3.02
N TYR A 101 -0.48 8.23 3.54
CA TYR A 101 -1.54 7.96 4.51
C TYR A 101 -0.95 7.50 5.85
N PRO A 102 -0.90 8.40 6.86
CA PRO A 102 -0.67 7.99 8.24
C PRO A 102 -1.75 7.02 8.70
N ALA A 103 -1.36 6.01 9.46
CA ALA A 103 -2.26 4.99 10.00
C ALA A 103 -2.05 4.87 11.52
N SER A 104 -1.24 3.91 11.97
CA SER A 104 -0.99 3.69 13.40
C SER A 104 0.11 4.63 13.93
N MET A 105 -0.27 5.89 14.14
CA MET A 105 0.60 6.96 14.64
C MET A 105 -0.12 7.81 15.68
N GLU A 106 0.65 8.50 16.51
CA GLU A 106 0.14 9.46 17.50
C GLU A 106 0.97 10.75 17.48
N LEU A 107 0.36 11.85 17.91
CA LEU A 107 1.02 13.14 18.09
C LEU A 107 1.34 13.34 19.58
N ARG A 108 2.62 13.59 19.89
CA ARG A 108 3.10 13.93 21.25
C ARG A 108 4.05 15.11 21.13
N ASP A 109 3.81 16.18 21.88
CA ASP A 109 4.69 17.36 21.90
C ASP A 109 5.04 17.90 20.50
N SER A 110 4.04 17.97 19.61
CA SER A 110 4.17 18.39 18.20
C SER A 110 5.02 17.47 17.31
N GLU A 111 5.41 16.30 17.79
CA GLU A 111 6.10 15.26 17.04
C GLU A 111 5.22 14.02 16.83
N THR A 112 5.40 13.36 15.70
CA THR A 112 4.63 12.15 15.35
C THR A 112 5.40 10.90 15.71
N TYR A 113 4.77 9.96 16.42
CA TYR A 113 5.38 8.70 16.84
C TYR A 113 4.65 7.51 16.25
N ALA A 114 5.40 6.44 15.97
CA ALA A 114 4.82 5.18 15.54
C ALA A 114 4.21 4.41 16.72
N LEU A 115 3.01 3.88 16.52
CA LEU A 115 2.40 2.90 17.42
C LEU A 115 2.86 1.49 17.04
N LYS A 116 2.14 0.44 17.49
CA LYS A 116 2.58 -0.97 17.34
C LYS A 116 2.16 -1.64 16.02
N SER A 117 1.32 -0.99 15.21
CA SER A 117 0.78 -1.56 13.96
C SER A 117 1.37 -0.87 12.73
N ARG A 118 0.79 -1.12 11.55
CA ARG A 118 1.12 -0.41 10.31
C ARG A 118 1.13 1.10 10.49
N THR A 119 2.30 1.72 10.39
CA THR A 119 2.50 3.11 10.79
C THR A 119 2.01 4.08 9.73
N VAL A 120 2.48 3.92 8.49
CA VAL A 120 2.21 4.85 7.40
C VAL A 120 2.41 4.13 6.08
N CYS A 121 1.59 4.41 5.08
CA CYS A 121 1.81 3.95 3.72
C CYS A 121 1.96 5.08 2.73
N VAL A 122 2.63 4.77 1.63
CA VAL A 122 2.70 5.62 0.45
C VAL A 122 2.07 4.86 -0.70
N VAL A 123 1.23 5.55 -1.47
CA VAL A 123 0.66 5.06 -2.72
C VAL A 123 1.29 5.84 -3.86
N GLY A 124 1.86 5.12 -4.83
CA GLY A 124 2.23 5.69 -6.12
C GLY A 124 1.19 5.33 -7.18
N VAL A 125 0.93 6.26 -8.09
CA VAL A 125 0.01 6.12 -9.22
C VAL A 125 0.78 6.35 -10.52
N GLY A 126 0.59 5.49 -11.52
CA GLY A 126 1.21 5.69 -12.83
C GLY A 126 0.62 4.88 -13.96
N GLU A 127 1.22 5.02 -15.14
CA GLU A 127 0.73 4.36 -16.35
C GLU A 127 1.09 2.87 -16.37
N SER A 128 2.09 2.48 -15.58
CA SER A 128 2.53 1.10 -15.39
C SER A 128 2.71 0.76 -13.92
N ILE A 129 2.67 -0.54 -13.60
CA ILE A 129 2.92 -1.04 -12.24
C ILE A 129 4.34 -0.66 -11.79
N GLU A 130 5.31 -0.71 -12.71
CA GLU A 130 6.70 -0.35 -12.45
C GLU A 130 6.85 1.13 -12.05
N GLU A 131 6.17 2.03 -12.75
CA GLU A 131 6.20 3.46 -12.44
C GLU A 131 5.49 3.76 -11.11
N ALA A 132 4.29 3.22 -10.90
CA ALA A 132 3.56 3.35 -9.63
C ALA A 132 4.38 2.81 -8.44
N ARG A 133 5.07 1.69 -8.63
CA ARG A 133 6.00 1.11 -7.66
C ARG A 133 7.18 2.01 -7.38
N GLN A 134 7.79 2.62 -8.40
CA GLN A 134 8.91 3.53 -8.22
C GLN A 134 8.52 4.72 -7.34
N ILE A 135 7.37 5.34 -7.61
CA ILE A 135 6.84 6.46 -6.84
C ILE A 135 6.58 6.05 -5.38
N SER A 136 5.87 4.94 -5.17
CA SER A 136 5.59 4.39 -3.84
C SER A 136 6.87 4.14 -3.03
N LEU A 137 7.87 3.51 -3.66
CA LEU A 137 9.14 3.21 -3.02
C LEU A 137 9.98 4.46 -2.74
N GLU A 138 9.93 5.47 -3.60
CA GLU A 138 10.60 6.75 -3.35
C GLU A 138 10.01 7.43 -2.12
N GLY A 139 8.67 7.53 -2.04
CA GLY A 139 8.01 8.16 -0.89
C GLY A 139 8.21 7.39 0.42
N VAL A 140 8.10 6.06 0.43
CA VAL A 140 8.27 5.30 1.68
C VAL A 140 9.72 5.34 2.19
N LYS A 141 10.69 5.56 1.30
CA LYS A 141 12.11 5.78 1.66
C LYS A 141 12.36 7.18 2.21
N ALA A 142 11.63 8.18 1.74
CA ALA A 142 11.71 9.56 2.24
C ALA A 142 11.22 9.69 3.70
N ILE A 143 10.38 8.78 4.18
CA ILE A 143 9.96 8.73 5.59
C ILE A 143 11.16 8.37 6.48
N ARG A 144 11.45 9.16 7.52
CA ARG A 144 12.57 8.92 8.46
C ARG A 144 12.06 8.62 9.86
N GLY A 145 12.93 8.08 10.72
CA GLY A 145 12.59 7.87 12.13
C GLY A 145 11.85 6.56 12.46
N GLY A 146 11.56 6.39 13.75
CA GLY A 146 10.75 5.31 14.34
C GLY A 146 11.25 3.87 14.11
N ALA A 147 12.51 3.69 13.67
CA ALA A 147 13.08 2.41 13.25
C ALA A 147 12.21 1.64 12.23
N LEU A 148 11.38 2.35 11.46
CA LEU A 148 10.40 1.73 10.59
C LEU A 148 11.07 0.98 9.43
N TRP A 149 10.51 -0.16 9.06
CA TRP A 149 10.94 -0.99 7.93
C TRP A 149 9.78 -1.17 6.94
N HIS A 150 10.11 -1.47 5.69
CA HIS A 150 9.13 -1.81 4.66
C HIS A 150 9.68 -2.92 3.79
N ARG A 151 8.78 -3.64 3.12
CA ARG A 151 9.16 -4.57 2.05
C ARG A 151 9.64 -3.80 0.83
N THR A 152 10.67 -4.32 0.17
CA THR A 152 11.22 -3.73 -1.05
C THR A 152 10.70 -4.40 -2.31
N ASP A 153 10.00 -5.51 -2.21
CA ASP A 153 9.58 -6.39 -3.32
C ASP A 153 8.10 -6.27 -3.71
N ILE A 154 7.36 -5.34 -3.11
CA ILE A 154 5.93 -5.10 -3.39
C ILE A 154 5.72 -4.69 -4.85
N ALA A 155 4.96 -5.47 -5.61
CA ALA A 155 4.78 -5.27 -7.05
C ALA A 155 6.10 -5.37 -7.87
N SER A 156 7.08 -6.16 -7.40
CA SER A 156 8.28 -6.41 -8.20
C SER A 156 7.94 -7.14 -9.50
N LYS A 157 8.58 -6.71 -10.59
CA LYS A 157 8.41 -7.33 -11.92
C LYS A 157 8.68 -8.83 -11.89
N GLU A 158 9.67 -9.26 -11.10
CA GLU A 158 10.00 -10.67 -10.92
C GLU A 158 8.83 -11.46 -10.29
N HIS A 159 8.26 -10.97 -9.18
CA HIS A 159 7.14 -11.65 -8.52
C HIS A 159 5.89 -11.67 -9.38
N ILE A 160 5.58 -10.57 -10.07
CA ILE A 160 4.45 -10.50 -11.00
C ILE A 160 4.65 -11.50 -12.14
N THR A 161 5.84 -11.51 -12.76
CA THR A 161 6.16 -12.43 -13.86
C THR A 161 6.07 -13.88 -13.40
N LYS A 162 6.57 -14.21 -12.21
CA LYS A 162 6.48 -15.55 -11.62
C LYS A 162 5.02 -15.97 -11.43
N SER A 163 4.17 -15.10 -10.89
CA SER A 163 2.74 -15.38 -10.73
C SER A 163 2.02 -15.57 -12.07
N VAL A 164 2.33 -14.75 -13.07
CA VAL A 164 1.75 -14.90 -14.43
C VAL A 164 2.15 -16.25 -15.04
N ARG A 165 3.45 -16.59 -15.02
CA ARG A 165 3.95 -17.89 -15.53
C ARG A 165 3.30 -19.07 -14.82
N HIS A 166 3.20 -19.00 -13.49
CA HIS A 166 2.55 -20.05 -12.71
C HIS A 166 1.10 -20.27 -13.15
N MET A 167 0.35 -19.19 -13.40
CA MET A 167 -1.03 -19.29 -13.89
C MET A 167 -1.13 -19.81 -15.32
N GLU A 168 -0.19 -19.46 -16.20
CA GLU A 168 -0.10 -20.01 -17.56
C GLU A 168 0.16 -21.52 -17.54
N GLU A 169 1.06 -22.00 -16.68
CA GLU A 169 1.35 -23.41 -16.50
C GLU A 169 0.13 -24.20 -16.01
N LEU A 170 -0.58 -23.67 -15.01
CA LEU A 170 -1.80 -24.31 -14.49
C LEU A 170 -2.89 -24.45 -15.56
N ARG A 171 -3.06 -23.44 -16.42
CA ARG A 171 -4.04 -23.46 -17.51
C ARG A 171 -3.65 -24.40 -18.64
N ARG A 172 -2.35 -24.59 -18.91
CA ARG A 172 -1.87 -25.54 -19.92
C ARG A 172 -2.15 -26.99 -19.53
N ARG A 173 -2.07 -27.33 -18.24
CA ARG A 173 -2.34 -28.69 -17.72
C ARG A 173 -3.81 -29.12 -17.78
N GLN A 174 -4.74 -28.21 -18.12
CA GLN A 174 -6.16 -28.52 -18.34
C GLN A 174 -6.50 -28.92 -19.78
N LYS A 175 -5.58 -28.70 -20.74
CA LYS A 175 -5.73 -29.15 -22.14
C LYS A 175 -5.14 -30.54 -22.30
#